data_AF-A0A7X2MYP2-F1
#
_entry.id   AF-A0A7X2MYP2-F1
#
_cell.length_a   1.000
_cell.length_b   1.000
_cell.length_c   1.000
_cell.angle_alpha   90.00
_cell.angle_beta   90.00
_cell.angle_gamma   90.00
#
_symmetry.space_group_name_H-M   'P 1'
#
loop_
_entity.id
_entity.type
_entity.pdbx_description
1 polymer ?
#
loop_
_entity_poly.entity_id
_entity_poly.type
_entity_poly.pdbx_seq_one_letter_code
_entity_poly.pdbx_strand_id
1 'polypeptide(L)'
;MELFIYKTFNEWYKDKATEVLEGNIQSPADGLIAIDTVEDGKTYRQIFSTKNNFAIVYKYPYGFMPTSREINIYTDCDSWKKCKPIISFKGEVCEDECSEGRCVFINEHGFKHYISLDDIYAVTYER
;
A
#
# COMPACT_ATOMS: atom_id res chain seq x y z
N MET A 1 5.59 12.03 -10.00
CA MET A 1 6.01 10.76 -9.38
C MET A 1 5.19 9.65 -10.01
N GLU A 2 5.79 8.48 -10.27
CA GLU A 2 5.05 7.31 -10.76
C GLU A 2 4.31 6.64 -9.61
N LEU A 3 3.07 6.25 -9.88
CA LEU A 3 2.23 5.44 -9.00
C LEU A 3 1.81 4.17 -9.71
N PHE A 4 1.96 3.04 -9.02
CA PHE A 4 1.61 1.72 -9.49
C PHE A 4 0.31 1.28 -8.83
N ILE A 5 -0.70 0.99 -9.64
CA ILE A 5 -2.03 0.57 -9.18
C ILE A 5 -2.20 -0.92 -9.48
N TYR A 6 -2.64 -1.67 -8.48
CA TYR A 6 -2.91 -3.10 -8.55
C TYR A 6 -4.36 -3.34 -8.14
N LYS A 7 -5.13 -4.09 -8.95
CA LYS A 7 -6.54 -4.36 -8.64
C LYS A 7 -6.74 -5.56 -7.74
N THR A 8 -5.79 -6.50 -7.72
CA THR A 8 -5.89 -7.75 -6.95
C THR A 8 -4.63 -8.03 -6.13
N PHE A 9 -4.79 -8.85 -5.08
CA PHE A 9 -3.67 -9.38 -4.29
C PHE A 9 -2.60 -10.03 -5.17
N ASN A 10 -3.01 -10.84 -6.16
CA ASN A 10 -2.10 -11.57 -7.03
C ASN A 10 -1.29 -10.67 -7.98
N GLU A 11 -1.88 -9.57 -8.45
CA GLU A 11 -1.17 -8.57 -9.25
C GLU A 11 -0.10 -7.88 -8.40
N TRP A 12 -0.45 -7.45 -7.19
CA TRP A 12 0.49 -6.84 -6.25
C TRP A 12 1.61 -7.81 -5.85
N TYR A 13 1.26 -9.04 -5.46
CA TYR A 13 2.22 -10.05 -5.02
C TYR A 13 3.24 -10.44 -6.11
N LYS A 14 2.83 -10.40 -7.39
CA LYS A 14 3.70 -10.70 -8.54
C LYS A 14 4.35 -9.46 -9.15
N ASP A 15 4.15 -8.29 -8.55
CA ASP A 15 4.56 -6.98 -9.06
C ASP A 15 4.17 -6.76 -10.53
N LYS A 16 2.90 -6.95 -10.84
CA LYS A 16 2.30 -6.71 -12.16
C LYS A 16 1.23 -5.63 -12.05
N ALA A 17 1.66 -4.37 -12.09
CA ALA A 17 0.76 -3.22 -12.01
C ALA A 17 -0.29 -3.30 -13.13
N THR A 18 -1.55 -3.07 -12.76
CA THR A 18 -2.66 -2.93 -13.71
C THR A 18 -2.53 -1.61 -14.47
N GLU A 19 -2.07 -0.56 -13.79
CA GLU A 19 -1.95 0.78 -14.32
C GLU A 19 -0.78 1.53 -13.67
N VAL A 20 -0.14 2.41 -14.43
CA VAL A 20 0.91 3.32 -13.95
C VAL A 20 0.46 4.75 -14.24
N LEU A 21 0.40 5.60 -13.22
CA LEU A 21 0.01 6.99 -13.32
C LEU A 21 1.17 7.91 -12.93
N GLU A 22 1.27 9.06 -13.59
CA GLU A 22 2.19 10.13 -13.19
C GLU A 22 1.44 11.27 -12.52
N GLY A 23 1.85 11.65 -11.31
CA GLY A 23 1.24 12.78 -10.61
C GLY A 23 1.92 13.15 -9.31
N ASN A 24 1.26 14.01 -8.54
CA ASN A 24 1.68 14.41 -7.20
C ASN A 24 0.71 13.86 -6.17
N ILE A 25 1.23 13.12 -5.19
CA ILE A 25 0.41 12.57 -4.12
C ILE A 25 0.02 13.65 -3.14
N GLN A 26 -1.27 13.63 -2.81
CA GLN A 26 -1.86 14.37 -1.72
C GLN A 26 -2.42 13.34 -0.74
N SER A 27 -2.04 13.45 0.53
CA SER A 27 -2.58 12.64 1.62
C SER A 27 -3.50 13.50 2.48
N PRO A 28 -4.78 13.69 2.09
CA PRO A 28 -5.76 14.34 2.94
C PRO A 28 -5.85 13.67 4.33
N ALA A 29 -6.28 14.46 5.32
CA ALA A 29 -6.26 14.09 6.74
C ALA A 29 -7.22 12.94 7.12
N ASP A 30 -8.07 12.50 6.21
CA ASP A 30 -8.98 11.35 6.35
C ASP A 30 -8.34 10.03 5.91
N GLY A 31 -7.05 10.07 5.58
CA GLY A 31 -6.29 8.94 5.08
C GLY A 31 -6.49 8.70 3.59
N LEU A 32 -7.43 9.32 2.89
CA LEU A 32 -7.62 9.03 1.46
C LEU A 32 -6.34 9.26 0.66
N ILE A 33 -6.15 8.48 -0.41
CA ILE A 33 -5.06 8.74 -1.36
C ILE A 33 -5.65 9.56 -2.49
N ALA A 34 -5.13 10.77 -2.64
CA ALA A 34 -5.43 11.62 -3.78
C ALA A 34 -4.18 11.83 -4.63
N ILE A 35 -4.36 11.88 -5.95
CA ILE A 35 -3.30 12.17 -6.91
C ILE A 35 -3.74 13.37 -7.73
N ASP A 36 -2.94 14.42 -7.72
CA ASP A 36 -3.13 15.55 -8.62
C ASP A 36 -2.30 15.28 -9.90
N THR A 37 -3.01 15.19 -11.02
CA THR A 37 -2.47 14.96 -12.37
C THR A 37 -2.68 16.20 -13.23
N VAL A 38 -1.81 16.44 -14.22
CA VAL A 38 -1.94 17.57 -15.14
C VAL A 38 -2.13 17.07 -16.56
N GLU A 39 -3.25 17.42 -17.17
CA GLU A 39 -3.62 17.04 -18.53
C GLU A 39 -4.11 18.30 -19.27
N ASP A 40 -3.54 18.57 -20.45
CA ASP A 40 -3.85 19.76 -21.26
C ASP A 40 -3.83 21.10 -20.48
N GLY A 41 -2.87 21.25 -19.57
CA GLY A 41 -2.71 22.44 -18.74
C GLY A 41 -3.75 22.61 -17.63
N LYS A 42 -4.60 21.61 -17.40
CA LYS A 42 -5.56 21.57 -16.29
C LYS A 42 -5.12 20.55 -15.25
N THR A 43 -5.36 20.88 -13.97
CA THR A 43 -5.08 19.97 -12.87
C THR A 43 -6.34 19.20 -12.48
N TYR A 44 -6.24 17.88 -12.42
CA TYR A 44 -7.30 16.97 -12.00
C TYR A 44 -6.89 16.23 -10.74
N ARG A 45 -7.78 16.22 -9.74
CA ARG A 45 -7.62 15.41 -8.53
C ARG A 45 -8.33 14.08 -8.70
N GLN A 46 -7.57 13.01 -8.58
CA GLN A 46 -8.05 11.63 -8.62
C GLN A 46 -8.02 11.06 -7.21
N ILE A 47 -9.15 10.55 -6.71
CA ILE A 47 -9.25 9.93 -5.39
C ILE A 47 -9.51 8.44 -5.59
N PHE A 48 -8.67 7.59 -4.99
CA PHE A 48 -8.74 6.15 -5.23
C PHE A 48 -9.43 5.42 -4.08
N SER A 49 -10.33 4.51 -4.44
CA SER A 49 -10.96 3.60 -3.49
C SER A 49 -10.08 2.35 -3.30
N THR A 50 -9.77 2.01 -2.05
CA THR A 50 -9.11 0.75 -1.68
C THR A 50 -10.03 -0.47 -1.81
N LYS A 51 -11.34 -0.27 -1.99
CA LYS A 51 -12.29 -1.37 -2.24
C LYS A 51 -12.17 -1.96 -3.65
N ASN A 52 -11.85 -1.11 -4.63
CA ASN A 52 -11.75 -1.50 -6.05
C ASN A 52 -10.30 -1.63 -6.52
N ASN A 53 -9.35 -1.14 -5.72
CA ASN A 53 -7.93 -1.26 -5.98
C ASN A 53 -7.29 -1.92 -4.76
N PHE A 54 -6.71 -3.09 -4.97
CA PHE A 54 -6.03 -3.81 -3.91
C PHE A 54 -4.80 -3.07 -3.40
N ALA A 55 -3.97 -2.50 -4.27
CA ALA A 55 -2.80 -1.76 -3.83
C ALA A 55 -2.51 -0.52 -4.66
N ILE A 56 -2.00 0.52 -4.00
CA ILE A 56 -1.42 1.72 -4.61
C ILE A 56 -0.03 1.90 -4.04
N VAL A 57 0.97 1.95 -4.91
CA VAL A 57 2.38 1.92 -4.53
C VAL A 57 3.14 3.06 -5.20
N TYR A 58 4.05 3.71 -4.47
CA TYR A 58 4.95 4.72 -5.03
C TYR A 58 6.25 4.81 -4.25
N LYS A 59 7.30 5.33 -4.90
CA LYS A 59 8.63 5.46 -4.30
C LYS A 59 8.80 6.81 -3.62
N TYR A 60 9.21 6.83 -2.36
CA TYR A 60 9.57 8.10 -1.71
C TYR A 60 10.86 8.69 -2.30
N PRO A 61 10.94 10.02 -2.48
CA PRO A 61 12.15 10.68 -2.95
C PRO A 61 13.32 10.62 -1.96
N TYR A 62 13.07 10.39 -0.66
CA TYR A 62 14.10 10.47 0.39
C TYR A 62 14.48 9.14 1.05
N GLY A 63 14.17 7.98 0.44
CA GLY A 63 14.57 6.67 0.96
C GLY A 63 13.83 6.21 2.22
N PHE A 64 14.31 5.12 2.83
CA PHE A 64 13.73 4.44 4.00
C PHE A 64 14.34 4.94 5.32
N MET A 65 13.53 5.16 6.38
CA MET A 65 13.97 5.54 7.73
C MET A 65 13.18 4.73 8.81
N PRO A 66 13.54 4.72 10.10
CA PRO A 66 14.52 3.80 10.70
C PRO A 66 13.89 2.72 11.62
N THR A 67 12.57 2.62 11.74
CA THR A 67 11.94 1.58 12.60
C THR A 67 11.38 0.44 11.76
N SER A 68 12.29 -0.31 11.14
CA SER A 68 11.95 -1.52 10.40
C SER A 68 11.46 -2.61 11.36
N ARG A 69 10.26 -3.13 11.07
CA ARG A 69 9.63 -4.26 11.74
C ARG A 69 9.42 -5.39 10.74
N GLU A 70 9.33 -6.61 11.23
CA GLU A 70 8.84 -7.72 10.42
C GLU A 70 7.33 -7.57 10.25
N ILE A 71 6.87 -7.53 9.00
CA ILE A 71 5.47 -7.45 8.61
C ILE A 71 5.12 -8.79 7.98
N ASN A 72 4.07 -9.42 8.52
CA ASN A 72 3.61 -10.73 8.13
C ASN A 72 2.17 -10.64 7.61
N ILE A 73 1.93 -11.17 6.41
CA ILE A 73 0.62 -11.18 5.76
C ILE A 73 0.09 -12.61 5.71
N TYR A 74 -1.18 -12.77 6.08
CA TYR A 74 -1.92 -14.02 6.08
C TYR A 74 -3.21 -13.85 5.26
N THR A 75 -3.50 -14.79 4.36
CA THR A 75 -4.72 -14.78 3.54
C THR A 75 -5.83 -15.68 4.09
N ASP A 76 -5.55 -16.47 5.13
CA ASP A 76 -6.52 -17.37 5.75
C ASP A 76 -6.27 -17.58 7.25
N CYS A 77 -7.28 -18.10 7.94
CA CYS A 77 -7.25 -18.31 9.39
C CYS A 77 -6.28 -19.43 9.82
N ASP A 78 -6.08 -20.46 8.98
CA ASP A 78 -5.25 -21.61 9.34
C ASP A 78 -3.76 -21.26 9.26
N SER A 79 -3.35 -20.51 8.23
CA SER A 79 -1.99 -19.98 8.11
C SER A 79 -1.65 -19.03 9.25
N TRP A 80 -2.60 -18.16 9.63
CA TRP A 80 -2.46 -17.28 10.80
C TRP A 80 -2.29 -18.05 12.11
N LYS A 81 -3.19 -18.99 12.43
CA LYS A 81 -3.11 -19.79 13.67
C LYS A 81 -1.81 -20.59 13.80
N LYS A 82 -1.21 -20.98 12.68
CA LYS A 82 0.04 -21.74 12.63
C LYS A 82 1.28 -20.85 12.56
N CYS A 83 1.12 -19.52 12.56
CA CYS A 83 2.20 -18.56 12.32
C CYS A 83 3.00 -18.86 11.05
N LYS A 84 2.30 -19.22 9.97
CA LYS A 84 2.89 -19.50 8.65
C LYS A 84 2.43 -18.45 7.63
N PRO A 85 2.98 -17.23 7.67
CA PRO A 85 2.60 -16.17 6.75
C PRO A 85 2.86 -16.57 5.30
N ILE A 86 2.02 -16.06 4.39
CA ILE A 86 2.24 -16.22 2.94
C ILE A 86 3.31 -15.26 2.44
N ILE A 87 3.45 -14.10 3.11
CA ILE A 87 4.47 -13.09 2.83
C ILE A 87 5.04 -12.59 4.16
N SER A 88 6.36 -12.56 4.25
CA SER A 88 7.11 -11.94 5.36
C SER A 88 8.16 -11.02 4.77
N PHE A 89 8.18 -9.77 5.23
CA PHE A 89 9.17 -8.79 4.79
C PHE A 89 9.43 -7.74 5.88
N LYS A 90 10.45 -6.92 5.67
CA LYS A 90 10.82 -5.83 6.56
C LYS A 90 10.31 -4.49 6.04
N GLY A 91 9.75 -3.68 6.93
CA GLY A 91 9.27 -2.35 6.60
C GLY A 91 8.85 -1.54 7.82
N GLU A 92 8.45 -0.30 7.58
CA GLU A 92 7.89 0.61 8.58
C GLU A 92 6.36 0.64 8.41
N VAL A 93 5.59 0.39 9.47
CA VAL A 93 4.13 0.48 9.44
C VAL A 93 3.69 1.91 9.77
N CYS A 94 2.81 2.47 8.95
CA CYS A 94 2.28 3.83 9.13
C CYS A 94 0.92 3.78 9.85
N GLU A 95 0.93 3.62 11.19
CA GLU A 95 -0.30 3.38 11.98
C GLU A 95 -1.37 4.48 11.85
N ASP A 96 -0.97 5.77 11.79
CA ASP A 96 -1.91 6.89 11.61
C ASP A 96 -2.65 6.86 10.26
N GLU A 97 -2.16 6.07 9.29
CA GLU A 97 -2.76 5.91 7.98
C GLU A 97 -3.47 4.56 7.78
N CYS A 98 -3.42 3.67 8.78
CA CYS A 98 -4.16 2.41 8.84
C CYS A 98 -5.64 2.65 9.19
N SER A 99 -6.38 3.30 8.28
CA SER A 99 -7.84 3.42 8.37
C SER A 99 -8.53 2.07 8.19
N GLU A 100 -9.81 2.00 8.54
CA GLU A 100 -10.64 0.81 8.30
C GLU A 100 -10.53 0.35 6.83
N GLY A 101 -10.30 -0.96 6.63
CA GLY A 101 -10.23 -1.58 5.31
C GLY A 101 -8.88 -1.49 4.58
N ARG A 102 -7.79 -1.01 5.22
CA ARG A 102 -6.46 -1.00 4.59
C ARG A 102 -5.30 -1.03 5.58
N CYS A 103 -4.12 -1.37 5.08
CA CYS A 103 -2.85 -1.29 5.79
C CYS A 103 -1.86 -0.45 4.98
N VAL A 104 -1.05 0.36 5.67
CA VAL A 104 -0.06 1.23 5.04
C VAL A 104 1.32 0.96 5.62
N PHE A 105 2.29 0.75 4.75
CA PHE A 105 3.68 0.53 5.15
C PHE A 105 4.67 1.01 4.11
N ILE A 106 5.92 1.19 4.52
CA ILE A 106 7.06 1.50 3.66
C ILE A 106 8.00 0.30 3.70
N ASN A 107 8.28 -0.30 2.54
CA ASN A 107 9.21 -1.42 2.48
C ASN A 107 10.68 -0.94 2.57
N GLU A 108 11.60 -1.89 2.74
CA GLU A 108 13.05 -1.61 2.81
C GLU A 108 13.63 -0.91 1.57
N HIS A 109 12.92 -0.93 0.44
CA HIS A 109 13.30 -0.24 -0.79
C HIS A 109 12.76 1.19 -0.89
N GLY A 110 12.07 1.68 0.14
CA GLY A 110 11.52 3.03 0.21
C GLY A 110 10.24 3.21 -0.60
N PHE A 111 9.56 2.12 -0.98
CA PHE A 111 8.23 2.20 -1.57
C PHE A 111 7.18 2.22 -0.48
N LYS A 112 6.27 3.18 -0.54
CA LYS A 112 5.06 3.18 0.27
C LYS A 112 3.99 2.39 -0.43
N HIS A 113 3.36 1.52 0.34
CA HIS A 113 2.28 0.66 -0.08
C HIS A 113 1.05 1.01 0.72
N TYR A 114 -0.03 1.31 0.01
CA TYR A 114 -1.37 1.31 0.56
C TYR A 114 -2.06 0.07 0.03
N ILE A 115 -2.25 -0.93 0.88
CA ILE A 115 -2.92 -2.16 0.49
C ILE A 115 -4.28 -2.25 1.15
N SER A 116 -5.28 -2.70 0.41
CA SER A 116 -6.57 -3.09 0.95
C SER A 116 -6.39 -4.29 1.87
N LEU A 117 -7.24 -4.38 2.89
CA LEU A 117 -7.40 -5.61 3.67
C LEU A 117 -8.42 -6.55 3.03
N ASP A 118 -9.06 -6.16 1.92
CA ASP A 118 -9.85 -7.07 1.10
C ASP A 118 -8.94 -8.18 0.56
N ASP A 119 -9.37 -9.44 0.68
CA ASP A 119 -8.60 -10.67 0.40
C ASP A 119 -7.42 -10.96 1.35
N ILE A 120 -7.24 -10.19 2.43
CA ILE A 120 -6.28 -10.45 3.49
C ILE A 120 -7.01 -10.83 4.78
N TYR A 121 -6.59 -11.92 5.40
CA TYR A 121 -7.13 -12.33 6.70
C TYR A 121 -6.51 -11.52 7.84
N ALA A 122 -5.18 -11.38 7.85
CA ALA A 122 -4.48 -10.62 8.87
C ALA A 122 -3.15 -10.04 8.37
N VAL A 123 -2.79 -8.88 8.90
CA VAL A 123 -1.44 -8.32 8.86
C VAL A 123 -0.95 -8.19 10.30
N THR A 124 0.26 -8.68 10.59
CA THR A 124 0.84 -8.59 11.95
C THR A 124 2.25 -8.01 11.89
N TYR A 125 2.61 -7.21 12.88
CA TYR A 125 3.94 -6.64 13.07
C TYR A 125 4.22 -6.43 14.57
N GLU A 126 5.50 -6.38 14.94
CA GLU A 126 5.93 -6.11 16.32
C GLU A 126 5.70 -4.64 16.69
N ARG A 127 5.20 -4.34 17.89
CA ARG A 127 4.92 -2.98 18.36
C ARG A 127 6.00 -2.42 19.27
#